data_AF-A0A6L7WXI4-F1
#
_entry.id   AF-A0A6L7WXI4-F1
#
_cell.length_a   1.000
_cell.length_b   1.000
_cell.length_c   1.000
_cell.angle_alpha   90.00
_cell.angle_beta   90.00
_cell.angle_gamma   90.00
#
_symmetry.space_group_name_H-M   'P 1'
#
loop_
_entity.id
_entity.type
_entity.pdbx_description
1 polymer ?
#
loop_
_entity_poly.entity_id
_entity_poly.type
_entity_poly.pdbx_seq_one_letter_code
_entity_poly.pdbx_strand_id
1 'polypeptide(L)'
;MSKTKKQTRIPTFNSREEEAEFWDTHDTADFEDEFERTEVRFAKNLSQGITVRFTAETLETLRATAQRKGIGPTTLARMWILERLEAIDQGTAAP
;
A
#
# COMPACT_ATOMS: atom_id res chain seq x y z
N MET A 1 3.39 40.55 -16.80
CA MET A 1 3.10 39.74 -18.01
C MET A 1 1.99 38.77 -17.65
N SER A 2 0.79 39.01 -18.16
CA SER A 2 -0.42 38.27 -17.81
C SER A 2 -0.38 36.87 -18.44
N LYS A 3 -0.40 35.81 -17.63
CA LYS A 3 -0.48 34.44 -18.15
C LYS A 3 -1.87 34.24 -18.77
N THR A 4 -1.94 34.07 -20.09
CA THR A 4 -3.17 33.66 -20.77
C THR A 4 -3.60 32.30 -20.21
N LYS A 5 -4.80 32.25 -19.62
CA LYS A 5 -5.39 31.01 -19.09
C LYS A 5 -5.60 30.05 -20.26
N LYS A 6 -4.76 29.01 -20.39
CA LYS A 6 -4.98 27.92 -21.37
C LYS A 6 -6.35 27.33 -21.01
N GLN A 7 -7.29 27.37 -21.95
CA GLN A 7 -8.57 26.68 -21.76
C GLN A 7 -8.27 25.19 -21.70
N THR A 8 -8.53 24.58 -20.55
CA THR A 8 -8.38 23.14 -20.32
C THR A 8 -9.62 22.43 -20.86
N ARG A 9 -9.46 21.26 -21.49
CA ARG A 9 -10.59 20.43 -21.93
C ARG A 9 -11.15 19.60 -20.78
N ILE A 10 -10.44 19.54 -19.66
CA ILE A 10 -10.90 18.90 -18.43
C ILE A 10 -11.78 19.92 -17.68
N PRO A 11 -13.08 19.65 -17.51
CA PRO A 11 -13.99 20.58 -16.85
C PRO A 11 -13.71 20.64 -15.34
N THR A 12 -14.24 21.68 -14.68
CA THR A 12 -14.31 21.71 -13.22
C THR A 12 -15.52 20.90 -12.76
N PHE A 13 -15.28 19.80 -12.07
CA PHE A 13 -16.35 18.93 -11.55
C PHE A 13 -16.98 19.50 -10.28
N ASN A 14 -18.28 19.31 -10.12
CA ASN A 14 -19.05 19.72 -8.94
C ASN A 14 -19.19 18.58 -7.93
N SER A 15 -18.97 17.32 -8.36
CA SER A 15 -18.95 16.14 -7.49
C SER A 15 -17.93 15.09 -7.93
N ARG A 16 -17.67 14.12 -7.06
CA ARG A 16 -16.77 12.99 -7.35
C ARG A 16 -17.41 12.00 -8.33
N GLU A 17 -18.73 11.86 -8.29
CA GLU A 17 -19.49 10.99 -9.18
C GLU A 17 -19.43 11.52 -10.62
N GLU A 18 -19.56 12.84 -10.81
CA GLU A 18 -19.44 13.50 -12.12
C GLU A 18 -18.02 13.34 -12.70
N GLU A 19 -16.99 13.49 -11.86
CA GLU A 19 -15.60 13.25 -12.24
C GLU A 19 -15.36 11.80 -12.68
N ALA A 20 -15.90 10.83 -11.93
CA ALA A 20 -15.78 9.42 -12.27
C ALA A 20 -16.46 9.09 -13.60
N GLU A 21 -17.69 9.55 -13.80
CA GLU A 21 -18.44 9.33 -15.05
C GLU A 21 -17.72 9.95 -16.26
N PHE A 22 -17.10 11.13 -16.09
CA PHE A 22 -16.28 11.74 -17.12
C PHE A 22 -15.09 10.86 -17.52
N TRP A 23 -14.31 10.36 -16.54
CA TRP A 23 -13.15 9.51 -16.81
C TRP A 23 -13.50 8.10 -17.29
N ASP A 24 -14.69 7.59 -16.95
CA ASP A 24 -15.20 6.31 -17.47
C ASP A 24 -15.61 6.40 -18.95
N THR A 25 -15.97 7.59 -19.41
CA THR A 25 -16.50 7.83 -20.77
C THR A 25 -15.51 8.46 -21.74
N HIS A 26 -14.39 9.00 -21.25
CA HIS A 26 -13.37 9.67 -22.07
C HIS A 26 -12.03 8.96 -22.00
N ASP A 27 -11.30 8.92 -23.13
CA ASP A 27 -9.94 8.36 -23.15
C ASP A 27 -8.96 9.36 -22.54
N THR A 28 -8.18 8.93 -21.55
CA THR A 28 -7.11 9.73 -20.95
C THR A 28 -6.06 10.19 -21.97
N ALA A 29 -5.85 9.42 -23.05
CA ALA A 29 -4.92 9.76 -24.11
C ALA A 29 -5.30 11.08 -24.81
N ASP A 30 -6.59 11.40 -24.85
CA ASP A 30 -7.06 12.64 -25.44
C ASP A 30 -6.51 13.85 -24.68
N PHE A 31 -6.19 13.74 -23.38
CA PHE A 31 -5.77 14.85 -22.51
C PHE A 31 -4.26 14.88 -22.20
N GLU A 32 -3.43 14.10 -22.91
CA GLU A 32 -2.00 13.99 -22.64
C GLU A 32 -1.23 15.32 -22.64
N ASP A 33 -1.63 16.29 -23.46
CA ASP A 33 -0.99 17.61 -23.53
C ASP A 33 -1.37 18.55 -22.36
N GLU A 34 -2.32 18.14 -21.53
CA GLU A 34 -2.76 18.84 -20.33
C GLU A 34 -2.22 18.22 -19.04
N PHE A 35 -1.65 17.00 -19.11
CA PHE A 35 -1.03 16.36 -17.96
C PHE A 35 0.39 16.84 -17.71
N GLU A 36 0.74 17.03 -16.44
CA GLU A 36 2.10 17.29 -16.01
C GLU A 36 2.80 15.99 -15.65
N ARG A 37 4.01 15.80 -16.18
CA ARG A 37 4.84 14.63 -15.86
C ARG A 37 5.23 14.66 -14.38
N THR A 38 4.59 13.81 -13.58
CA THR A 38 4.93 13.64 -12.17
C THR A 38 5.98 12.55 -12.01
N GLU A 39 7.05 12.85 -11.26
CA GLU A 39 8.01 11.82 -10.85
C GLU A 39 7.37 10.89 -9.82
N VAL A 40 7.09 9.64 -10.22
CA VAL A 40 6.61 8.62 -9.29
C VAL A 40 7.73 8.25 -8.31
N ARG A 41 7.64 8.75 -7.08
CA ARG A 41 8.52 8.34 -5.98
C ARG A 41 8.00 7.04 -5.37
N PHE A 42 8.48 5.91 -5.87
CA PHE A 42 8.40 4.67 -5.11
C PHE A 42 9.29 4.81 -3.87
N ALA A 43 8.74 4.71 -2.67
CA ALA A 43 9.52 4.76 -1.44
C ALA A 43 10.58 3.65 -1.48
N LYS A 44 11.85 4.01 -1.73
CA LYS A 44 12.97 3.08 -1.62
C LYS A 44 13.15 2.77 -0.13
N ASN A 45 13.04 1.49 0.22
CA ASN A 45 13.12 0.88 1.56
C ASN A 45 11.78 0.63 2.24
N LEU A 46 10.97 -0.28 1.69
CA LEU A 46 9.87 -0.89 2.42
C LEU A 46 10.32 -2.27 2.92
N SER A 47 11.07 -2.30 4.02
CA SER A 47 11.55 -3.49 4.76
C SER A 47 12.42 -4.52 4.00
N GLN A 48 13.44 -5.05 4.67
CA GLN A 48 14.17 -6.24 4.20
C GLN A 48 13.42 -7.49 4.67
N GLY A 49 13.14 -8.42 3.74
CA GLY A 49 12.48 -9.68 4.03
C GLY A 49 13.50 -10.80 4.28
N ILE A 50 13.14 -11.74 5.17
CA ILE A 50 13.85 -13.02 5.32
C ILE A 50 12.93 -14.17 4.90
N THR A 51 13.51 -15.24 4.35
CA THR A 51 12.78 -16.49 4.12
C THR A 51 12.97 -17.40 5.32
N VAL A 52 11.87 -17.72 6.01
CA VAL A 52 11.86 -18.69 7.11
C VAL A 52 11.15 -19.95 6.65
N ARG A 53 11.81 -21.11 6.79
CA ARG A 53 11.22 -22.40 6.45
C ARG A 53 10.41 -22.91 7.64
N PHE A 54 9.18 -23.32 7.38
CA PHE A 54 8.29 -23.98 8.34
C PHE A 54 7.91 -25.37 7.82
N THR A 55 7.54 -26.27 8.72
CA THR A 55 6.81 -27.48 8.34
C THR A 55 5.42 -27.12 7.83
N ALA A 56 4.77 -28.03 7.09
CA ALA A 56 3.41 -27.81 6.58
C ALA A 56 2.42 -27.52 7.73
N GLU A 57 2.48 -28.33 8.79
CA GLU A 57 1.62 -28.20 9.98
C GLU A 57 1.79 -26.85 10.69
N THR A 58 3.03 -26.37 10.87
CA THR A 58 3.28 -25.06 11.48
C THR A 58 2.73 -23.93 10.60
N LEU A 59 2.89 -24.03 9.28
CA LEU A 59 2.40 -23.02 8.36
C LEU A 59 0.86 -22.97 8.33
N GLU A 60 0.19 -24.12 8.40
CA GLU A 60 -1.26 -24.21 8.52
C GLU A 60 -1.76 -23.58 9.83
N THR A 61 -1.08 -23.88 10.95
CA THR A 61 -1.40 -23.32 12.26
C THR A 61 -1.26 -21.80 12.26
N LEU A 62 -0.19 -21.28 11.67
CA LEU A 62 0.05 -19.83 11.52
C LEU A 62 -1.07 -19.18 10.70
N ARG A 63 -1.44 -19.79 9.56
CA ARG A 63 -2.50 -19.29 8.67
C ARG A 63 -3.85 -19.26 9.38
N ALA A 64 -4.24 -20.36 10.03
CA ALA A 64 -5.49 -20.45 10.76
C ALA A 64 -5.55 -19.40 11.89
N THR A 65 -4.43 -19.19 12.59
CA THR A 65 -4.36 -18.20 13.68
C THR A 65 -4.44 -16.77 13.15
N ALA A 66 -3.77 -16.47 12.04
CA ALA A 66 -3.84 -15.17 11.40
C ALA A 66 -5.26 -14.86 10.90
N GLN A 67 -5.91 -15.85 10.28
CA GLN A 67 -7.29 -15.75 9.80
C GLN A 67 -8.28 -15.45 10.93
N ARG A 68 -8.18 -16.14 12.08
CA ARG A 68 -9.02 -15.85 13.26
C ARG A 68 -8.83 -14.43 13.79
N LYS A 69 -7.66 -13.83 13.55
CA LYS A 69 -7.33 -12.45 13.94
C LYS A 69 -7.60 -11.42 12.84
N GLY A 70 -8.08 -11.84 11.67
CA GLY A 70 -8.36 -10.96 10.53
C GLY A 70 -7.10 -10.34 9.89
N ILE A 71 -5.93 -10.96 10.05
CA ILE A 71 -4.65 -10.44 9.53
C ILE A 71 -3.92 -11.49 8.67
N GLY A 72 -2.96 -11.04 7.88
CA GLY A 72 -2.13 -11.92 7.06
C GLY A 72 -1.14 -12.77 7.89
N PRO A 73 -0.77 -13.98 7.44
CA PRO A 73 0.20 -14.83 8.14
C PRO A 73 1.56 -14.17 8.37
N THR A 74 2.04 -13.39 7.40
CA THR A 74 3.30 -12.64 7.49
C THR A 74 3.20 -11.49 8.48
N THR A 75 2.03 -10.81 8.56
CA THR A 75 1.76 -9.78 9.56
C THR A 75 1.77 -10.36 10.97
N LEU A 76 1.08 -11.50 11.18
CA LEU A 76 1.09 -12.19 12.47
C LEU A 76 2.49 -12.62 12.88
N ALA A 77 3.24 -13.25 11.96
CA ALA A 77 4.62 -13.65 12.22
C ALA A 77 5.50 -12.46 12.59
N ARG A 78 5.38 -11.34 11.87
CA ARG A 78 6.11 -10.10 12.17
C ARG A 78 5.80 -9.59 13.57
N MET A 79 4.52 -9.53 13.95
CA MET A 79 4.11 -9.07 15.28
C MET A 79 4.73 -9.92 16.39
N TRP A 80 4.63 -11.24 16.29
CA TRP A 80 5.20 -12.14 17.29
C TRP A 80 6.72 -12.08 17.37
N ILE A 81 7.41 -11.93 16.23
CA ILE A 81 8.87 -11.75 16.22
C ILE A 81 9.24 -10.46 16.95
N LEU A 82 8.56 -9.35 16.68
CA LEU A 82 8.83 -8.07 17.34
C LEU A 82 8.55 -8.13 18.84
N GLU A 83 7.41 -8.71 19.24
CA GLU A 83 7.04 -8.91 20.64
C GLU A 83 8.10 -9.73 21.39
N ARG A 84 8.60 -10.81 20.77
CA ARG A 84 9.62 -11.65 21.38
C ARG A 84 10.97 -10.94 21.50
N LEU A 85 11.36 -10.18 20.48
CA LEU A 85 12.60 -9.39 20.51
C LEU A 85 12.55 -8.33 21.61
N GLU A 86 11.43 -7.62 21.74
CA GLU A 86 11.22 -6.65 22.81
C GLU A 86 11.30 -7.30 24.19
N ALA A 87 10.67 -8.46 24.39
CA ALA A 87 10.75 -9.19 25.67
C ALA A 87 12.18 -9.63 26.03
N ILE A 88 12.99 -10.00 25.02
CA ILE A 88 14.41 -10.34 25.20
C ILE A 88 15.21 -9.10 25.60
N ASP A 89 14.99 -7.97 24.91
CA ASP A 89 15.65 -6.69 25.20
C ASP A 89 15.32 -6.19 26.62
N GLN A 90 14.09 -6.40 27.08
CA GLN A 90 13.64 -6.05 28.43
C GLN A 90 14.06 -7.07 29.50
N GLY A 91 14.83 -8.12 29.15
CA GLY A 91 15.31 -9.14 30.09
C GLY A 91 14.21 -9.97 30.77
N THR A 92 12.98 -9.94 30.24
CA THR A 92 11.80 -10.60 30.82
C THR A 92 11.55 -11.99 30.23
N ALA A 93 12.37 -12.40 29.27
CA ALA A 93 12.29 -13.67 28.58
C ALA A 93 13.54 -14.53 28.85
N ALA A 94 13.34 -15.74 29.41
CA ALA A 94 14.39 -16.78 29.40
C ALA A 94 14.61 -17.30 27.96
N PRO A 95 15.85 -17.63 27.57
CA PRO A 95 16.21 -18.08 26.22
C PRO A 95 15.45 -19.34 25.79
#